data_AF-K1TRD3-F1
#
_entry.id   AF-K1TRD3-F1
#
_cell.length_a   1.000
_cell.length_b   1.000
_cell.length_c   1.000
_cell.angle_alpha   90.00
_cell.angle_beta   90.00
_cell.angle_gamma   90.00
#
_symmetry.space_group_name_H-M   'P 1'
#
loop_
_entity.id
_entity.type
_entity.pdbx_description
1 polymer ?
#
loop_
_entity_poly.entity_id
_entity_poly.type
_entity_poly.pdbx_seq_one_letter_code
_entity_poly.pdbx_strand_id
1 'polypeptide(L)'
;FECEKKWSSDIGCPDGVFVPFNIDATINSAYILIGLLYGEGDFSRTLDIATRCGQDSDCNPASAAGILGTMIGYNAIPERWMRNLREVEDLNFAYTDISLNRTYRLSYEQALEGIRRNGGLVTDQQVEIVCQNPEPVRFEQSFEGHYPIERRSVGKELRELSEIRFDGIGAVLTGSVRCPDESYVAEVTFSIDGQPVERVKLPALYRTRRHELFWKYQLPEGEH
;
A
#
# COMPACT_ATOMS: atom_id res chain seq x y z
N PHE A 1 8.04 -8.58 16.04
CA PHE A 1 7.32 -9.56 16.88
C PHE A 1 6.05 -9.02 17.53
N GLU A 2 6.10 -8.11 18.52
CA GLU A 2 4.86 -7.66 19.19
C GLU A 2 3.92 -6.88 18.25
N CYS A 3 4.48 -6.08 17.35
CA CYS A 3 3.67 -5.39 16.35
C CYS A 3 2.97 -6.35 15.39
N GLU A 4 3.71 -7.35 14.90
CA GLU A 4 3.18 -8.34 13.95
C GLU A 4 2.02 -9.13 14.55
N LYS A 5 2.15 -9.61 15.79
CA LYS A 5 1.08 -10.35 16.46
C LYS A 5 -0.25 -9.61 16.53
N LYS A 6 -0.22 -8.28 16.60
CA LYS A 6 -1.39 -7.44 16.83
C LYS A 6 -1.94 -6.80 15.57
N TRP A 7 -1.07 -6.50 14.60
CA TRP A 7 -1.40 -5.63 13.47
C TRP A 7 -0.90 -6.14 12.11
N SER A 8 -0.44 -7.39 12.00
CA SER A 8 -0.02 -7.94 10.69
C SER A 8 -1.14 -8.62 9.90
N SER A 9 -2.32 -8.83 10.46
CA SER A 9 -3.44 -9.42 9.72
C SER A 9 -4.30 -8.33 9.07
N ASP A 10 -4.64 -8.53 7.80
CA ASP A 10 -5.52 -7.63 7.05
C ASP A 10 -7.01 -8.02 7.24
N ILE A 11 -7.91 -7.13 6.84
CA ILE A 11 -9.37 -7.31 6.84
C ILE A 11 -9.92 -7.47 5.42
N GLY A 12 -9.42 -6.70 4.46
CA GLY A 12 -9.94 -6.61 3.10
C GLY A 12 -9.15 -7.38 2.05
N CYS A 13 -7.87 -7.65 2.29
CA CYS A 13 -7.04 -8.46 1.40
C CYS A 13 -7.16 -9.95 1.78
N PRO A 14 -7.73 -10.81 0.91
CA PRO A 14 -7.91 -12.24 1.22
C PRO A 14 -6.59 -12.98 1.41
N ASP A 15 -5.48 -12.47 0.88
CA ASP A 15 -4.15 -13.05 1.09
C ASP A 15 -3.61 -12.75 2.50
N GLY A 16 -4.06 -11.66 3.13
CA GLY A 16 -3.61 -11.19 4.45
C GLY A 16 -4.53 -11.52 5.62
N VAL A 17 -5.69 -12.13 5.41
CA VAL A 17 -6.58 -12.54 6.52
C VAL A 17 -6.04 -13.77 7.25
N PHE A 18 -6.04 -13.72 8.59
CA PHE A 18 -5.57 -14.78 9.51
C PHE A 18 -4.10 -15.19 9.39
N VAL A 19 -3.30 -14.45 8.64
CA VAL A 19 -1.87 -14.70 8.48
C VAL A 19 -1.12 -13.38 8.62
N PRO A 20 0.16 -13.41 9.02
CA PRO A 20 1.01 -12.23 8.93
C PRO A 20 1.11 -11.77 7.48
N PHE A 21 0.77 -10.50 7.25
CA PHE A 21 0.78 -9.83 5.96
C PHE A 21 1.82 -8.72 5.96
N ASN A 22 2.75 -8.81 5.03
CA ASN A 22 4.06 -8.19 5.14
C ASN A 22 4.14 -6.81 4.47
N ILE A 23 3.03 -6.31 3.94
CA ILE A 23 2.94 -5.09 3.13
C ILE A 23 1.77 -4.18 3.56
N ASP A 24 1.26 -4.36 4.78
CA ASP A 24 0.16 -3.54 5.30
C ASP A 24 0.64 -2.14 5.73
N ALA A 25 -0.17 -1.12 5.46
CA ALA A 25 0.17 0.27 5.75
C ALA A 25 0.27 0.55 7.27
N THR A 26 -0.54 -0.11 8.09
CA THR A 26 -0.56 0.07 9.55
C THR A 26 0.73 -0.45 10.15
N ILE A 27 1.14 -1.67 9.80
CA ILE A 27 2.37 -2.28 10.31
C ILE A 27 3.62 -1.54 9.81
N ASN A 28 3.64 -1.13 8.54
CA ASN A 28 4.73 -0.34 7.96
C ASN A 28 4.88 1.01 8.67
N SER A 29 3.75 1.70 8.93
CA SER A 29 3.76 2.94 9.72
C SER A 29 4.34 2.75 11.12
N ALA A 30 4.03 1.63 11.79
CA ALA A 30 4.62 1.31 13.09
C ALA A 30 6.14 1.13 13.00
N TYR A 31 6.65 0.46 11.95
CA TYR A 31 8.10 0.27 11.75
C TYR A 31 8.84 1.56 11.45
N ILE A 32 8.24 2.45 10.66
CA ILE A 32 8.77 3.80 10.42
C ILE A 32 8.88 4.56 11.74
N LEU A 33 7.82 4.55 12.56
CA LEU A 33 7.81 5.22 13.87
C LEU A 33 8.85 4.63 14.84
N ILE A 34 9.00 3.30 14.88
CA ILE A 34 10.03 2.65 15.68
C ILE A 34 11.43 3.11 15.22
N GLY A 35 11.69 3.13 13.92
CA GLY A 35 12.94 3.65 13.36
C GLY A 35 13.22 5.09 13.80
N LEU A 36 12.24 5.99 13.66
CA LEU A 36 12.38 7.40 14.01
C LEU A 36 12.57 7.62 15.53
N LEU A 37 11.79 6.93 16.36
CA LEU A 37 11.83 7.09 17.83
C LEU A 37 13.13 6.54 18.42
N TYR A 38 13.52 5.33 18.03
CA TYR A 38 14.71 4.66 18.58
C TYR A 38 15.99 4.98 17.82
N GLY A 39 15.88 5.64 16.67
CA GLY A 39 16.99 6.21 15.92
C GLY A 39 17.54 7.50 16.54
N GLU A 40 16.75 8.19 17.38
CA GLU A 40 17.17 9.36 18.17
C GLU A 40 17.78 10.49 17.31
N GLY A 41 17.29 10.63 16.07
CA GLY A 41 17.79 11.62 15.11
C GLY A 41 19.10 11.24 14.40
N ASP A 42 19.72 10.11 14.74
CA ASP A 42 20.84 9.57 13.96
C ASP A 42 20.32 8.91 12.68
N PHE A 43 20.73 9.45 11.53
CA PHE A 43 20.28 8.97 10.21
C PHE A 43 20.55 7.47 10.03
N SER A 44 21.77 7.03 10.32
CA SER A 44 22.16 5.65 10.08
C SER A 44 21.47 4.65 11.00
N ARG A 45 21.32 5.00 12.28
CA ARG A 45 20.65 4.20 13.29
C ARG A 45 19.15 4.11 12.97
N THR A 46 18.54 5.20 12.52
CA THR A 46 17.14 5.23 12.06
C THR A 46 16.92 4.26 10.90
N LEU A 47 17.77 4.30 9.87
CA LEU A 47 17.70 3.37 8.74
C LEU A 47 17.89 1.91 9.19
N ASP A 48 18.93 1.63 10.01
CA ASP A 48 19.23 0.26 10.45
C ASP A 48 18.07 -0.34 11.27
N ILE A 49 17.50 0.44 12.21
CA ILE A 49 16.35 0.00 13.01
C ILE A 49 15.12 -0.25 12.13
N ALA A 50 14.75 0.70 11.27
CA ALA A 50 13.60 0.58 10.38
C ALA A 50 13.75 -0.63 9.43
N THR A 51 14.95 -0.86 8.89
CA THR A 51 15.25 -2.02 8.03
C THR A 51 15.11 -3.33 8.80
N ARG A 52 15.63 -3.38 10.04
CA ARG A 52 15.61 -4.59 10.89
C ARG A 52 14.24 -4.92 11.47
N CYS A 53 13.28 -4.01 11.41
CA CYS A 53 11.88 -4.34 11.69
C CYS A 53 11.33 -5.39 10.70
N GLY A 54 11.94 -5.52 9.52
CA GLY A 54 11.68 -6.58 8.56
C GLY A 54 10.47 -6.32 7.66
N GLN A 55 9.98 -7.38 7.02
CA GLN A 55 8.85 -7.37 6.09
C GLN A 55 9.13 -6.51 4.84
N ASP A 56 8.47 -5.36 4.71
CA ASP A 56 8.65 -4.39 3.64
C ASP A 56 9.91 -3.54 3.89
N SER A 57 11.06 -4.19 3.74
CA SER A 57 12.36 -3.67 4.19
C SER A 57 12.93 -2.57 3.29
N ASP A 58 12.32 -2.26 2.16
CA ASP A 58 12.66 -1.13 1.31
C ASP A 58 11.81 0.10 1.66
N CYS A 59 10.49 -0.04 1.79
CA CYS A 59 9.60 1.10 1.97
C CYS A 59 9.77 1.79 3.34
N ASN A 60 9.96 1.00 4.40
CA ASN A 60 10.01 1.47 5.78
C ASN A 60 11.27 2.32 6.04
N PRO A 61 12.49 1.83 5.79
CA PRO A 61 13.67 2.66 5.94
C PRO A 61 13.72 3.81 4.93
N ALA A 62 13.21 3.65 3.70
CA ALA A 62 13.14 4.76 2.74
C ALA A 62 12.26 5.90 3.25
N SER A 63 11.08 5.58 3.82
CA SER A 63 10.16 6.58 4.39
C SER A 63 10.75 7.24 5.63
N ALA A 64 11.32 6.45 6.55
CA ALA A 64 11.99 6.99 7.74
C ALA A 64 13.18 7.90 7.38
N ALA A 65 13.98 7.49 6.39
CA ALA A 65 15.09 8.29 5.84
C ALA A 65 14.59 9.59 5.19
N GLY A 66 13.49 9.53 4.44
CA GLY A 66 12.89 10.70 3.80
C GLY A 66 12.40 11.73 4.83
N ILE A 67 11.70 11.28 5.88
CA ILE A 67 11.23 12.13 6.97
C ILE A 67 12.42 12.77 7.69
N LEU A 68 13.34 11.95 8.20
CA LEU A 68 14.47 12.44 8.99
C LEU A 68 15.42 13.30 8.13
N GLY A 69 15.72 12.86 6.91
CA GLY A 69 16.56 13.57 5.94
C GLY A 69 16.01 14.96 5.59
N THR A 70 14.69 15.11 5.48
CA THR A 70 14.04 16.41 5.28
C THR A 70 14.24 17.33 6.49
N MET A 71 14.19 16.78 7.71
CA MET A 71 14.37 17.56 8.94
C MET A 71 15.82 18.02 9.16
N ILE A 72 16.79 17.15 8.87
CA ILE A 72 18.22 17.42 9.17
C ILE A 72 18.97 18.04 7.99
N GLY A 73 18.41 17.94 6.77
CA GLY A 73 19.02 18.41 5.52
C GLY A 73 20.10 17.47 4.96
N TYR A 74 20.36 17.59 3.65
CA TYR A 74 21.33 16.74 2.92
C TYR A 74 22.74 16.72 3.52
N ASN A 75 23.20 17.86 4.05
CA ASN A 75 24.54 17.98 4.63
C ASN A 75 24.75 17.13 5.89
N ALA A 76 23.66 16.74 6.56
CA ALA A 76 23.71 15.89 7.75
C ALA A 76 23.58 14.38 7.42
N ILE A 77 23.36 14.02 6.15
CA ILE A 77 23.31 12.63 5.71
C ILE A 77 24.75 12.08 5.57
N PRO A 78 25.11 10.99 6.25
CA PRO A 78 26.46 10.42 6.16
C PRO A 78 26.81 10.01 4.72
N GLU A 79 28.00 10.41 4.27
CA GLU A 79 28.48 10.23 2.89
C GLU A 79 28.36 8.79 2.36
N ARG A 80 28.54 7.79 3.23
CA ARG A 80 28.41 6.37 2.86
C ARG A 80 27.06 6.01 2.25
N TRP A 81 26.00 6.76 2.58
CA TRP A 81 24.64 6.57 2.04
C TRP A 81 24.41 7.33 0.74
N MET A 82 25.17 8.39 0.48
CA MET A 82 25.00 9.25 -0.70
C MET A 82 25.90 8.84 -1.86
N ARG A 83 27.08 8.27 -1.58
CA ARG A 83 28.13 8.02 -2.59
C ARG A 83 27.61 7.32 -3.85
N ASN A 84 26.91 6.21 -3.68
CA ASN A 84 26.45 5.40 -4.81
C ASN A 84 25.23 6.04 -5.51
N LEU A 85 24.47 6.90 -4.84
CA LEU A 85 23.35 7.63 -5.46
C LEU A 85 23.88 8.65 -6.47
N ARG A 86 24.98 9.35 -6.14
CA ARG A 86 25.61 10.34 -7.03
C ARG A 86 26.06 9.77 -8.36
N GLU A 87 26.39 8.47 -8.41
CA GLU A 87 26.78 7.79 -9.65
C GLU A 87 25.63 7.63 -10.64
N VAL A 88 24.37 7.65 -10.15
CA VAL A 88 23.15 7.40 -10.93
C VAL A 88 22.17 8.57 -10.91
N GLU A 89 22.52 9.68 -10.26
CA GLU A 89 21.61 10.81 -10.02
C GLU A 89 21.10 11.48 -11.32
N ASP A 90 21.93 11.45 -12.36
CA ASP A 90 21.62 11.98 -13.69
C ASP A 90 21.11 10.90 -14.68
N LEU A 91 21.09 9.62 -14.26
CA LEU A 91 20.59 8.55 -15.10
C LEU A 91 19.05 8.60 -15.12
N ASN A 92 18.47 8.61 -16.32
CA ASN A 92 17.03 8.51 -16.46
C ASN A 92 16.55 7.09 -16.09
N PHE A 93 15.42 7.01 -15.36
CA PHE A 93 14.72 5.75 -15.18
C PHE A 93 14.28 5.18 -16.53
N ALA A 94 14.32 3.86 -16.66
CA ALA A 94 13.98 3.17 -17.90
C ALA A 94 12.60 3.63 -18.42
N TYR A 95 12.55 3.93 -19.73
CA TYR A 95 11.34 4.38 -20.43
C TYR A 95 10.79 5.75 -19.97
N THR A 96 11.59 6.55 -19.26
CA THR A 96 11.22 7.91 -18.84
C THR A 96 12.31 8.92 -19.21
N ASP A 97 11.98 10.20 -19.09
CA ASP A 97 12.91 11.33 -19.12
C ASP A 97 13.21 11.86 -17.69
N ILE A 98 12.93 11.06 -16.66
CA ILE A 98 13.07 11.42 -15.25
C ILE A 98 14.32 10.77 -14.66
N SER A 99 15.20 11.57 -14.07
CA SER A 99 16.32 11.12 -13.24
C SER A 99 16.04 11.40 -11.75
N LEU A 100 16.89 10.90 -10.85
CA LEU A 100 16.79 11.25 -9.42
C LEU A 100 16.90 12.77 -9.20
N ASN A 101 17.85 13.44 -9.86
CA ASN A 101 17.99 14.90 -9.79
C ASN A 101 16.72 15.63 -10.25
N ARG A 102 16.07 15.13 -11.31
CA ARG A 102 14.79 15.69 -11.77
C ARG A 102 13.68 15.44 -10.74
N THR A 103 13.62 14.27 -10.13
CA THR A 103 12.65 13.97 -9.06
C THR A 103 12.84 14.85 -7.84
N TYR A 104 14.08 15.07 -7.39
CA TYR A 104 14.39 15.95 -6.26
C TYR A 104 13.90 17.37 -6.53
N ARG A 105 14.22 17.91 -7.73
CA ARG A 105 13.79 19.24 -8.15
C ARG A 105 12.26 19.35 -8.21
N LEU A 106 11.59 18.38 -8.83
CA LEU A 106 10.12 18.39 -8.94
C LEU A 106 9.46 18.36 -7.56
N SER A 107 9.95 17.51 -6.65
CA SER A 107 9.45 17.43 -5.27
C SER A 107 9.66 18.76 -4.52
N TYR A 108 10.85 19.35 -4.65
CA TYR A 108 11.15 20.65 -4.05
C TYR A 108 10.26 21.78 -4.60
N GLU A 109 10.09 21.86 -5.92
CA GLU A 109 9.21 22.85 -6.57
C GLU A 109 7.74 22.69 -6.13
N GLN A 110 7.26 21.46 -5.99
CA GLN A 110 5.93 21.16 -5.47
C GLN A 110 5.78 21.60 -4.00
N ALA A 111 6.79 21.35 -3.16
CA ALA A 111 6.78 21.79 -1.78
C ALA A 111 6.73 23.33 -1.67
N LEU A 112 7.54 24.04 -2.45
CA LEU A 112 7.52 25.51 -2.52
C LEU A 112 6.16 26.04 -2.99
N GLU A 113 5.56 25.41 -3.99
CA GLU A 113 4.23 25.78 -4.46
C GLU A 113 3.15 25.51 -3.41
N GLY A 114 3.27 24.40 -2.68
CA GLY A 114 2.41 24.09 -1.53
C GLY A 114 2.47 25.19 -0.46
N ILE A 115 3.67 25.69 -0.14
CA ILE A 115 3.86 26.81 0.79
C ILE A 115 3.16 28.08 0.27
N ARG A 116 3.37 28.46 -1.00
CA ARG A 116 2.74 29.65 -1.60
C ARG A 116 1.21 29.57 -1.58
N ARG A 117 0.65 28.42 -1.96
CA ARG A 117 -0.81 28.19 -1.99
C ARG A 117 -1.45 28.29 -0.60
N ASN A 118 -0.69 28.04 0.45
CA ASN A 118 -1.13 28.13 1.84
C ASN A 118 -0.77 29.49 2.48
N GLY A 119 -0.48 30.52 1.67
CA GLY A 119 -0.21 31.88 2.13
C GLY A 119 1.20 32.10 2.67
N GLY A 120 2.11 31.12 2.53
CA GLY A 120 3.50 31.27 2.88
C GLY A 120 4.29 32.08 1.85
N LEU A 121 5.45 32.59 2.27
CA LEU A 121 6.37 33.35 1.41
C LEU A 121 7.52 32.43 0.98
N VAL A 122 7.86 32.46 -0.30
CA VAL A 122 9.04 31.76 -0.84
C VAL A 122 9.92 32.77 -1.56
N THR A 123 11.18 32.85 -1.13
CA THR A 123 12.25 33.64 -1.77
C THR A 123 13.40 32.70 -2.16
N ASP A 124 14.45 33.24 -2.76
CA ASP A 124 15.63 32.46 -3.15
C ASP A 124 16.42 31.88 -1.96
N GLN A 125 16.27 32.44 -0.75
CA GLN A 125 17.08 32.08 0.42
C GLN A 125 16.27 31.63 1.64
N GLN A 126 14.98 31.99 1.69
CA GLN A 126 14.12 31.70 2.83
C GLN A 126 12.71 31.29 2.39
N VAL A 127 12.11 30.42 3.21
CA VAL A 127 10.69 30.09 3.17
C VAL A 127 10.05 30.48 4.49
N GLU A 128 8.88 31.11 4.43
CA GLU A 128 8.04 31.38 5.58
C GLU A 128 6.79 30.51 5.44
N ILE A 129 6.59 29.63 6.42
CA ILE A 129 5.44 28.74 6.47
C ILE A 129 4.44 29.33 7.45
N VAL A 130 3.21 29.56 6.99
CA VAL A 130 2.12 30.01 7.86
C VAL A 130 1.78 28.88 8.81
N CYS A 131 1.91 29.12 10.11
CA CYS A 131 1.49 28.16 11.12
C CYS A 131 -0.04 28.03 11.09
N GLN A 132 -0.53 26.82 10.87
CA GLN A 132 -1.96 26.52 10.82
C GLN A 132 -2.34 25.71 12.06
N ASN A 133 -3.55 25.95 12.58
CA ASN A 133 -4.11 25.03 13.58
C ASN A 133 -4.46 23.72 12.86
N PRO A 134 -3.97 22.56 13.33
CA PRO A 134 -4.32 21.28 12.72
C PRO A 134 -5.83 21.06 12.83
N GLU A 135 -6.48 20.87 11.69
CA GLU A 135 -7.88 20.47 11.63
C GLU A 135 -7.97 19.01 11.16
N PRO A 136 -8.82 18.18 11.80
CA PRO A 136 -9.01 16.81 11.35
C PRO A 136 -9.62 16.82 9.95
N VAL A 137 -8.97 16.12 9.02
CA VAL A 137 -9.56 15.82 7.71
C VAL A 137 -10.76 14.89 7.88
N ARG A 138 -11.59 14.77 6.84
CA ARG A 138 -12.66 13.77 6.79
C ARG A 138 -12.07 12.40 7.10
N PHE A 139 -12.64 11.71 8.08
CA PHE A 139 -12.26 10.34 8.40
C PHE A 139 -12.68 9.42 7.25
N GLU A 140 -11.72 8.68 6.72
CA GLU A 140 -11.92 7.68 5.68
C GLU A 140 -11.43 6.33 6.21
N GLN A 141 -12.34 5.37 6.30
CA GLN A 141 -12.04 4.01 6.76
C GLN A 141 -12.55 3.00 5.75
N SER A 142 -11.65 2.14 5.30
CA SER A 142 -11.99 0.98 4.48
C SER A 142 -12.61 -0.12 5.34
N PHE A 143 -13.56 -0.86 4.77
CA PHE A 143 -14.15 -2.07 5.37
C PHE A 143 -14.74 -1.86 6.77
N GLU A 144 -15.35 -0.69 7.03
CA GLU A 144 -16.02 -0.41 8.30
C GLU A 144 -17.04 -1.51 8.64
N GLY A 145 -16.99 -2.01 9.89
CA GLY A 145 -17.84 -3.10 10.38
C GLY A 145 -17.50 -4.49 9.85
N HIS A 146 -16.48 -4.66 9.00
CA HIS A 146 -16.09 -5.97 8.47
C HIS A 146 -14.98 -6.59 9.32
N TYR A 147 -15.14 -7.88 9.60
CA TYR A 147 -14.13 -8.68 10.28
C TYR A 147 -14.09 -10.07 9.62
N PRO A 148 -12.92 -10.58 9.22
CA PRO A 148 -12.83 -11.95 8.72
C PRO A 148 -13.22 -12.93 9.82
N ILE A 149 -14.18 -13.82 9.53
CA ILE A 149 -14.62 -14.88 10.45
C ILE A 149 -14.24 -16.29 9.97
N GLU A 150 -14.05 -16.45 8.65
CA GLU A 150 -13.75 -17.74 8.03
C GLU A 150 -12.83 -17.54 6.81
N ARG A 151 -11.87 -18.45 6.63
CA ARG A 151 -11.18 -18.66 5.36
C ARG A 151 -11.26 -20.15 5.02
N ARG A 152 -11.91 -20.49 3.91
CA ARG A 152 -12.13 -21.87 3.49
C ARG A 152 -11.61 -22.12 2.07
N SER A 153 -11.06 -23.31 1.87
CA SER A 153 -10.68 -23.77 0.53
C SER A 153 -11.89 -24.37 -0.18
N VAL A 154 -12.27 -23.80 -1.32
CA VAL A 154 -13.36 -24.35 -2.15
C VAL A 154 -12.83 -25.51 -3.01
N GLY A 155 -11.70 -25.33 -3.68
CA GLY A 155 -10.99 -26.38 -4.41
C GLY A 155 -11.75 -27.03 -5.57
N LYS A 156 -12.77 -26.35 -6.13
CA LYS A 156 -13.61 -26.87 -7.22
C LYS A 156 -13.40 -26.10 -8.51
N GLU A 157 -13.62 -26.77 -9.64
CA GLU A 157 -13.74 -26.08 -10.92
C GLU A 157 -15.00 -25.22 -10.94
N LEU A 158 -14.94 -24.06 -11.60
CA LEU A 158 -16.07 -23.14 -11.67
C LEU A 158 -17.31 -23.78 -12.32
N ARG A 159 -17.11 -24.77 -13.21
CA ARG A 159 -18.19 -25.52 -13.87
C ARG A 159 -18.94 -26.47 -12.93
N GLU A 160 -18.29 -26.90 -11.85
CA GLU A 160 -18.83 -27.81 -10.84
C GLU A 160 -19.31 -27.07 -9.58
N LEU A 161 -19.01 -25.78 -9.50
CA LEU A 161 -19.36 -24.93 -8.38
C LEU A 161 -20.78 -24.39 -8.57
N SER A 162 -21.74 -24.93 -7.81
CA SER A 162 -23.14 -24.50 -7.87
C SER A 162 -23.45 -23.35 -6.91
N GLU A 163 -23.05 -23.46 -5.64
CA GLU A 163 -23.42 -22.55 -4.57
C GLU A 163 -22.31 -22.52 -3.51
N ILE A 164 -22.10 -21.35 -2.91
CA ILE A 164 -21.21 -21.12 -1.77
C ILE A 164 -22.02 -20.37 -0.73
N ARG A 165 -22.34 -21.01 0.40
CA ARG A 165 -23.13 -20.38 1.47
C ARG A 165 -22.28 -19.79 2.57
N PHE A 166 -22.61 -18.62 3.06
CA PHE A 166 -21.95 -18.01 4.22
C PHE A 166 -22.93 -17.19 5.06
N ASP A 167 -22.61 -16.99 6.32
CA ASP A 167 -23.37 -16.11 7.23
C ASP A 167 -22.50 -14.89 7.54
N GLY A 168 -22.93 -13.70 7.11
CA GLY A 168 -22.21 -12.45 7.35
C GLY A 168 -22.45 -11.37 6.30
N ILE A 169 -21.79 -10.23 6.47
CA ILE A 169 -22.04 -9.01 5.67
C ILE A 169 -21.18 -8.91 4.40
N GLY A 170 -20.44 -9.94 4.04
CA GLY A 170 -19.60 -9.92 2.84
C GLY A 170 -18.73 -11.14 2.64
N ALA A 171 -18.28 -11.32 1.40
CA ALA A 171 -17.43 -12.43 1.01
C ALA A 171 -16.48 -12.03 -0.13
N VAL A 172 -15.34 -12.72 -0.18
CA VAL A 172 -14.37 -12.66 -1.27
C VAL A 172 -14.15 -14.07 -1.80
N LEU A 173 -14.25 -14.23 -3.12
CA LEU A 173 -13.96 -15.47 -3.82
C LEU A 173 -12.66 -15.29 -4.61
N THR A 174 -11.63 -16.04 -4.20
CA THR A 174 -10.35 -16.09 -4.90
C THR A 174 -10.30 -17.27 -5.87
N GLY A 175 -9.42 -17.17 -6.87
CA GLY A 175 -9.22 -18.22 -7.87
C GLY A 175 -8.67 -17.68 -9.17
N SER A 176 -8.56 -18.52 -10.19
CA SER A 176 -8.07 -18.11 -11.52
C SER A 176 -8.63 -18.98 -12.63
N VAL A 177 -8.69 -18.42 -13.84
CA VAL A 177 -8.96 -19.16 -15.06
C VAL A 177 -7.66 -19.79 -15.54
N ARG A 178 -7.63 -21.12 -15.66
CA ARG A 178 -6.50 -21.87 -16.21
C ARG A 178 -6.88 -22.40 -17.58
N CYS A 179 -6.22 -21.89 -18.62
CA CYS A 179 -6.39 -22.34 -20.01
C CYS A 179 -5.01 -22.34 -20.69
N PRO A 180 -4.65 -23.38 -21.47
CA PRO A 180 -3.44 -23.35 -22.30
C PRO A 180 -3.45 -22.22 -23.36
N ASP A 181 -4.64 -21.81 -23.79
CA ASP A 181 -4.82 -20.64 -24.65
C ASP A 181 -4.88 -19.37 -23.79
N GLU A 182 -3.79 -18.60 -23.80
CA GLU A 182 -3.71 -17.34 -23.05
C GLU A 182 -4.69 -16.27 -23.56
N SER A 183 -5.19 -16.39 -24.80
CA SER A 183 -6.17 -15.46 -25.36
C SER A 183 -7.60 -15.72 -24.85
N TYR A 184 -7.82 -16.85 -24.18
CA TYR A 184 -9.12 -17.22 -23.64
C TYR A 184 -9.57 -16.25 -22.54
N VAL A 185 -10.84 -15.86 -22.62
CA VAL A 185 -11.52 -15.03 -21.61
C VAL A 185 -12.82 -15.71 -21.24
N ALA A 186 -12.94 -16.14 -19.98
CA ALA A 186 -14.20 -16.65 -19.47
C ALA A 186 -15.15 -15.47 -19.18
N GLU A 187 -16.43 -15.63 -19.50
CA GLU A 187 -17.47 -14.71 -19.05
C GLU A 187 -18.31 -15.39 -17.97
N VAL A 188 -18.39 -14.75 -16.82
CA VAL A 188 -19.04 -15.32 -15.63
C VAL A 188 -19.97 -14.28 -15.04
N THR A 189 -21.19 -14.70 -14.73
CA THR A 189 -22.15 -13.90 -13.96
C THR A 189 -22.15 -14.41 -12.54
N PHE A 190 -21.80 -13.56 -11.59
CA PHE A 190 -21.91 -13.82 -10.17
C PHE A 190 -23.26 -13.33 -9.65
N SER A 191 -23.91 -14.17 -8.85
CA SER A 191 -25.19 -13.88 -8.22
C SER A 191 -25.08 -14.05 -6.71
N ILE A 192 -25.88 -13.28 -5.97
CA ILE A 192 -26.10 -13.40 -4.52
C ILE A 192 -27.60 -13.51 -4.31
N ASP A 193 -28.05 -14.45 -3.47
CA ASP A 193 -29.48 -14.67 -3.17
C ASP A 193 -30.34 -14.84 -4.44
N GLY A 194 -29.79 -15.50 -5.46
CA GLY A 194 -30.43 -15.72 -6.76
C GLY A 194 -30.51 -14.49 -7.67
N GLN A 195 -30.02 -13.32 -7.24
CA GLN A 195 -30.00 -12.10 -8.05
C GLN A 195 -28.62 -11.86 -8.66
N PRO A 196 -28.52 -11.55 -9.97
CA PRO A 196 -27.25 -11.26 -10.62
C PRO A 196 -26.67 -9.95 -10.07
N VAL A 197 -25.43 -9.98 -9.61
CA VAL A 197 -24.71 -8.83 -9.04
C VAL A 197 -23.73 -8.24 -10.05
N GLU A 198 -22.96 -9.09 -10.72
CA GLU A 198 -21.91 -8.65 -11.65
C GLU A 198 -21.71 -9.68 -12.76
N ARG A 199 -21.55 -9.21 -14.00
CA ARG A 199 -21.03 -10.01 -15.11
C ARG A 199 -19.62 -9.56 -15.43
N VAL A 200 -18.67 -10.48 -15.38
CA VAL A 200 -17.25 -10.17 -15.54
C VAL A 200 -16.56 -11.02 -16.59
N LYS A 201 -15.48 -10.43 -17.12
CA LYS A 201 -14.52 -11.08 -17.99
C LYS A 201 -13.33 -11.51 -17.13
N LEU A 202 -12.96 -12.78 -17.25
CA LEU A 202 -11.84 -13.39 -16.52
C LEU A 202 -10.84 -13.94 -17.54
N PRO A 203 -9.83 -13.14 -17.94
CA PRO A 203 -8.78 -13.60 -18.84
C PRO A 203 -7.94 -14.73 -18.23
N ALA A 204 -7.56 -15.70 -19.06
CA ALA A 204 -6.59 -16.74 -18.69
C ALA A 204 -5.16 -16.19 -18.59
N LEU A 205 -4.83 -15.16 -19.38
CA LEU A 205 -3.53 -14.51 -19.34
C LEU A 205 -3.27 -13.88 -17.96
N TYR A 206 -2.20 -14.33 -17.29
CA TYR A 206 -1.84 -13.88 -15.95
C TYR A 206 -1.71 -12.36 -15.82
N ARG A 207 -1.19 -11.67 -16.85
CA ARG A 207 -0.94 -10.22 -16.84
C ARG A 207 -2.21 -9.36 -16.84
N THR A 208 -3.33 -9.91 -17.31
CA THR A 208 -4.62 -9.20 -17.42
C THR A 208 -5.70 -9.87 -16.58
N ARG A 209 -5.33 -10.83 -15.75
CA ARG A 209 -6.27 -11.54 -14.87
C ARG A 209 -6.89 -10.59 -13.84
N ARG A 210 -8.08 -10.96 -13.38
CA ARG A 210 -8.64 -10.43 -12.13
C ARG A 210 -7.97 -11.18 -10.96
N HIS A 211 -7.50 -10.48 -9.92
CA HIS A 211 -6.79 -11.11 -8.78
C HIS A 211 -7.77 -11.90 -7.90
N GLU A 212 -8.88 -11.28 -7.50
CA GLU A 212 -10.07 -11.93 -6.95
C GLU A 212 -11.08 -12.22 -8.07
N LEU A 213 -11.74 -13.38 -8.04
CA LEU A 213 -12.79 -13.68 -9.02
C LEU A 213 -14.03 -12.81 -8.79
N PHE A 214 -14.40 -12.64 -7.53
CA PHE A 214 -15.56 -11.87 -7.09
C PHE A 214 -15.38 -11.41 -5.65
N TRP A 215 -15.98 -10.28 -5.30
CA TRP A 215 -16.11 -9.83 -3.93
C TRP A 215 -17.39 -9.00 -3.78
N LYS A 216 -18.01 -9.07 -2.60
CA LYS A 216 -19.10 -8.20 -2.22
C LYS A 216 -19.03 -7.96 -0.72
N TYR A 217 -19.04 -6.70 -0.34
CA TYR A 217 -19.04 -6.23 1.03
C TYR A 217 -20.33 -5.45 1.30
N GLN A 218 -20.62 -5.18 2.57
CA GLN A 218 -21.80 -4.43 3.01
C GLN A 218 -23.13 -5.05 2.55
N LEU A 219 -23.21 -6.38 2.56
CA LEU A 219 -24.47 -7.11 2.47
C LEU A 219 -25.27 -6.93 3.77
N PRO A 220 -26.60 -7.14 3.73
CA PRO A 220 -27.38 -7.33 4.95
C PRO A 220 -26.76 -8.41 5.84
N GLU A 221 -26.92 -8.30 7.16
CA GLU A 221 -26.44 -9.35 8.06
C GLU A 221 -27.33 -10.60 7.95
N GLY A 222 -26.73 -11.76 7.68
CA GLY A 222 -27.40 -13.05 7.66
C GLY A 222 -26.79 -14.05 6.68
N GLU A 223 -27.54 -15.13 6.41
CA GLU A 223 -27.17 -16.17 5.45
C GLU A 223 -27.34 -15.69 3.98
N HIS A 224 -26.31 -15.97 3.17
CA HIS A 224 -26.21 -15.70 1.73
C HIS A 224 -25.65 -16.89 0.96
#